data_AF-A0A482Z100-F1
#
_entry.id   AF-A0A482Z100-F1
#
_cell.length_a   1.000
_cell.length_b   1.000
_cell.length_c   1.000
_cell.angle_alpha   90.00
_cell.angle_beta   90.00
_cell.angle_gamma   90.00
#
_symmetry.space_group_name_H-M   'P 1'
#
loop_
_entity.id
_entity.type
_entity.pdbx_description
1 polymer ?
#
loop_
_entity_poly.entity_id
_entity_poly.type
_entity_poly.pdbx_seq_one_letter_code
_entity_poly.pdbx_strand_id
1 'polypeptide(L)'
;MIEYKKIDESAYLRFGKNLSQEGKEKKVLANQIDFLQACRNGKDVFLQYLDSHLFNEKDTMVNGKGVFFDHKFTEAEFRFPPTDTQQIIWNVFENIPKQNMGSCGFWGIVIINLIKHDCIKPDYLASNMNGVNETGVYMLDSALNSNDGKKIDDCVRRVLRSMGCPPAGRGKRIIFNDFYLGKAYWRWNWADKMSNEINLSFEDILKIFDETSYTIFSEKMHSKQSYIAQVNTLGGLLLFLKKNNLKGKLKKVIDTISYLSIWKAIEIQSPEKNQHEIEVIANNL
;
A
#
# COMPACT_ATOMS: atom_id res chain seq x y z
N MET A 1 14.94 -22.26 2.72
CA MET A 1 14.57 -21.15 1.82
C MET A 1 13.13 -21.41 1.36
N ILE A 2 12.18 -20.52 1.64
CA ILE A 2 10.79 -20.69 1.20
C ILE A 2 10.71 -20.16 -0.23
N GLU A 3 10.33 -21.01 -1.18
CA GLU A 3 10.22 -20.64 -2.59
C GLU A 3 8.83 -20.07 -2.86
N TYR A 4 8.75 -18.75 -3.01
CA TYR A 4 7.50 -18.07 -3.34
C TYR A 4 7.25 -18.15 -4.84
N LYS A 5 6.31 -19.01 -5.27
CA LYS A 5 5.86 -19.04 -6.67
C LYS A 5 5.14 -17.75 -7.03
N LYS A 6 5.25 -17.36 -8.31
CA LYS A 6 4.48 -16.24 -8.89
C LYS A 6 2.99 -16.50 -8.69
N ILE A 7 2.30 -15.55 -8.07
CA ILE A 7 0.87 -15.65 -7.79
C ILE A 7 0.10 -15.32 -9.07
N ASP A 8 -0.84 -16.19 -9.45
CA ASP A 8 -1.80 -15.84 -10.48
C ASP A 8 -2.79 -14.81 -9.93
N GLU A 9 -2.67 -13.57 -10.42
CA GLU A 9 -3.57 -12.49 -10.04
C GLU A 9 -4.92 -12.54 -10.79
N SER A 10 -5.09 -13.47 -11.74
CA SER A 10 -6.29 -13.54 -12.60
C SER A 10 -7.58 -13.76 -11.79
N ALA A 11 -7.54 -14.59 -10.74
CA ALA A 11 -8.66 -14.83 -9.85
C ALA A 11 -9.04 -13.55 -9.07
N TYR A 12 -8.04 -12.88 -8.49
CA TYR A 12 -8.22 -11.63 -7.74
C TYR A 12 -8.74 -10.49 -8.62
N LEU A 13 -8.22 -10.34 -9.83
CA LEU A 13 -8.68 -9.33 -10.78
C LEU A 13 -10.13 -9.60 -11.23
N ARG A 14 -10.48 -10.86 -11.46
CA ARG A 14 -11.85 -11.26 -11.82
C ARG A 14 -12.82 -11.02 -10.67
N PHE A 15 -12.44 -11.39 -9.46
CA PHE A 15 -13.21 -11.15 -8.24
C PHE A 15 -13.48 -9.65 -8.04
N GLY A 16 -12.43 -8.83 -8.07
CA GLY A 16 -12.56 -7.38 -7.96
C GLY A 16 -13.44 -6.78 -9.07
N LYS A 17 -13.26 -7.21 -10.32
CA LYS A 17 -14.09 -6.77 -11.46
C LYS A 17 -15.57 -7.14 -11.30
N ASN A 18 -15.88 -8.33 -10.79
CA ASN A 18 -17.25 -8.79 -10.58
C ASN A 18 -17.97 -7.95 -9.51
N LEU A 19 -17.22 -7.41 -8.54
CA LEU A 19 -17.74 -6.59 -7.46
C LEU A 19 -17.72 -5.08 -7.76
N SER A 20 -16.97 -4.63 -8.78
CA SER A 20 -16.74 -3.20 -9.05
C SER A 20 -17.43 -2.65 -10.31
N GLN A 21 -18.43 -3.34 -10.87
CA GLN A 21 -19.19 -2.79 -11.99
C GLN A 21 -20.09 -1.67 -11.45
N GLU A 22 -19.97 -0.45 -11.98
CA GLU A 22 -20.75 0.71 -11.52
C GLU A 22 -22.25 0.43 -11.56
N GLY A 23 -22.84 0.11 -10.40
CA GLY A 23 -24.17 0.44 -9.89
C GLY A 23 -25.42 0.37 -10.77
N LYS A 24 -25.36 -0.11 -12.01
CA LYS A 24 -26.48 -0.02 -12.96
C LYS A 24 -27.29 -1.31 -13.06
N GLU A 25 -26.73 -2.43 -12.63
CA GLU A 25 -27.41 -3.72 -12.64
C GLU A 25 -27.77 -4.17 -11.21
N LYS A 26 -29.05 -4.45 -10.95
CA LYS A 26 -29.55 -4.94 -9.65
C LYS A 26 -28.77 -6.13 -9.11
N LYS A 27 -28.28 -6.99 -10.01
CA LYS A 27 -27.49 -8.18 -9.66
C LYS A 27 -26.12 -7.83 -9.07
N VAL A 28 -25.46 -6.79 -9.59
CA VAL A 28 -24.16 -6.34 -9.07
C VAL A 28 -24.34 -5.76 -7.67
N LEU A 29 -25.37 -4.94 -7.47
CA LEU A 29 -25.67 -4.36 -6.16
C LEU A 29 -25.96 -5.44 -5.09
N ALA A 30 -26.69 -6.49 -5.46
CA ALA A 30 -26.94 -7.62 -4.56
C ALA A 30 -25.62 -8.33 -4.16
N ASN A 31 -24.74 -8.59 -5.12
CA ASN A 31 -23.43 -9.20 -4.85
C ASN A 31 -22.54 -8.30 -3.97
N GLN A 32 -22.60 -6.97 -4.18
CA GLN A 32 -21.89 -6.00 -3.36
C GLN A 32 -22.38 -6.01 -1.92
N ILE A 33 -23.71 -6.04 -1.71
CA ILE A 33 -24.31 -6.12 -0.38
C ILE A 33 -23.91 -7.43 0.30
N ASP A 34 -23.99 -8.56 -0.39
CA ASP A 34 -23.63 -9.88 0.14
C ASP A 34 -22.14 -9.92 0.57
N PHE A 35 -21.25 -9.38 -0.26
CA PHE A 35 -19.83 -9.23 0.09
C PHE A 35 -19.60 -8.39 1.34
N LEU A 36 -20.26 -7.23 1.45
CA LEU A 36 -20.14 -6.36 2.63
C LEU A 36 -20.75 -7.00 3.88
N GLN A 37 -21.86 -7.74 3.75
CA GLN A 37 -22.47 -8.50 4.83
C GLN A 37 -21.55 -9.61 5.32
N ALA A 38 -20.92 -10.37 4.43
CA ALA A 38 -19.94 -11.38 4.78
C ALA A 38 -18.77 -10.76 5.58
N CYS A 39 -18.26 -9.61 5.12
CA CYS A 39 -17.23 -8.84 5.81
C CYS A 39 -17.69 -8.40 7.22
N ARG A 40 -18.96 -7.98 7.36
CA ARG A 40 -19.56 -7.51 8.62
C ARG A 40 -19.88 -8.62 9.63
N ASN A 41 -20.18 -9.83 9.16
CA ASN A 41 -20.65 -10.95 9.96
C ASN A 41 -19.53 -11.76 10.62
N GLY A 42 -18.27 -11.38 10.40
CA GLY A 42 -17.11 -11.94 11.08
C GLY A 42 -16.33 -12.95 10.24
N LYS A 43 -15.28 -13.48 10.86
CA LYS A 43 -14.22 -14.28 10.21
C LYS A 43 -14.77 -15.46 9.41
N ASP A 44 -15.56 -16.33 10.03
CA ASP A 44 -15.96 -17.60 9.41
C ASP A 44 -16.84 -17.37 8.18
N VAL A 45 -17.80 -16.44 8.29
CA VAL A 45 -18.69 -16.07 7.18
C VAL A 45 -17.90 -15.43 6.04
N PHE A 46 -16.96 -14.53 6.37
CA PHE A 46 -16.12 -13.89 5.36
C PHE A 46 -15.22 -14.89 4.63
N LEU A 47 -14.57 -15.80 5.36
CA LEU A 47 -13.72 -16.83 4.76
C LEU A 47 -14.54 -17.79 3.88
N GLN A 48 -15.73 -18.20 4.32
CA GLN A 48 -16.63 -19.01 3.50
C GLN A 48 -17.08 -18.27 2.22
N TYR A 49 -17.33 -16.96 2.30
CA TYR A 49 -17.62 -16.15 1.13
C TYR A 49 -16.45 -16.14 0.13
N LEU A 50 -15.22 -15.94 0.62
CA LEU A 50 -14.03 -15.96 -0.23
C LEU A 50 -13.77 -17.34 -0.83
N ASP A 51 -13.96 -18.41 -0.06
CA ASP A 51 -13.79 -19.79 -0.55
C ASP A 51 -14.77 -20.12 -1.68
N SER A 52 -15.98 -19.55 -1.65
CA SER A 52 -16.99 -19.76 -2.70
C SER A 52 -16.86 -18.84 -3.93
N HIS A 53 -16.20 -17.68 -3.79
CA HIS A 53 -16.21 -16.64 -4.84
C HIS A 53 -14.83 -16.23 -5.38
N LEU A 54 -13.75 -16.49 -4.63
CA LEU A 54 -12.38 -16.09 -4.94
C LEU A 54 -11.45 -17.29 -5.12
N PHE A 55 -11.53 -18.28 -4.22
CA PHE A 55 -10.68 -19.46 -4.29
C PHE A 55 -11.26 -20.50 -5.27
N ASN A 56 -10.58 -20.69 -6.39
CA ASN A 56 -10.63 -21.96 -7.11
C ASN A 56 -9.33 -22.68 -6.76
N GLU A 57 -9.41 -23.89 -6.17
CA GLU A 57 -8.29 -24.61 -5.52
C GLU A 57 -7.02 -24.78 -6.39
N LYS A 58 -7.09 -24.52 -7.69
CA LYS A 58 -6.02 -24.74 -8.65
C LYS A 58 -5.04 -23.57 -8.84
N ASP A 59 -5.42 -22.32 -8.51
CA ASP A 59 -4.71 -21.15 -9.08
C ASP A 59 -4.06 -20.19 -8.06
N THR A 60 -4.26 -20.37 -6.75
CA THR A 60 -3.90 -19.34 -5.74
C THR A 60 -2.94 -19.80 -4.64
N MET A 61 -2.42 -21.03 -4.70
CA MET A 61 -1.52 -21.53 -3.65
C MET A 61 -0.04 -21.18 -3.91
N VAL A 62 0.51 -20.36 -3.02
CA VAL A 62 1.96 -20.31 -2.79
C VAL A 62 2.32 -21.59 -2.02
N ASN A 63 3.20 -22.43 -2.58
CA ASN A 63 3.75 -23.62 -1.90
C ASN A 63 4.69 -23.22 -0.75
N GLY A 64 4.15 -22.68 0.33
CA GLY A 64 4.87 -22.29 1.53
C GLY A 64 3.92 -22.09 2.71
N LYS A 65 4.45 -22.14 3.94
CA LYS A 65 3.69 -21.75 5.14
C LYS A 65 3.06 -20.38 4.91
N GLY A 66 1.80 -20.20 5.28
CA GLY A 66 1.13 -18.91 5.20
C GLY A 66 1.96 -17.82 5.89
N VAL A 67 1.95 -16.62 5.33
CA VAL A 67 2.63 -15.46 5.94
C VAL A 67 1.62 -14.76 6.83
N PHE A 68 1.89 -14.75 8.13
CA PHE A 68 1.03 -14.12 9.15
C PHE A 68 1.88 -13.60 10.32
N PHE A 69 1.26 -12.80 11.20
CA PHE A 69 1.90 -12.30 12.41
C PHE A 69 1.58 -13.21 13.60
N ASP A 70 2.50 -13.32 14.54
CA ASP A 70 2.25 -13.87 15.89
C ASP A 70 1.54 -12.85 16.81
N HIS A 71 1.09 -11.74 16.24
CA HIS A 71 0.49 -10.62 16.93
C HIS A 71 -0.90 -10.30 16.36
N LYS A 72 -1.84 -9.95 17.25
CA LYS A 72 -3.18 -9.49 16.90
C LYS A 72 -3.27 -7.98 16.96
N PHE A 73 -3.37 -7.35 15.80
CA PHE A 73 -3.50 -5.90 15.72
C PHE A 73 -4.91 -5.45 16.09
N THR A 74 -4.97 -4.31 16.77
CA THR A 74 -6.16 -3.48 16.82
C THR A 74 -6.43 -2.85 15.45
N GLU A 75 -7.66 -2.38 15.24
CA GLU A 75 -8.00 -1.65 14.00
C GLU A 75 -7.14 -0.38 13.84
N ALA A 76 -6.82 0.29 14.95
CA ALA A 76 -5.97 1.48 14.94
C ALA A 76 -4.54 1.17 14.48
N GLU A 77 -3.95 0.09 14.99
CA GLU A 77 -2.62 -0.38 14.56
C GLU A 77 -2.63 -0.84 13.10
N PHE A 78 -3.71 -1.46 12.64
CA PHE A 78 -3.85 -1.86 11.24
C PHE A 78 -3.94 -0.63 10.30
N ARG A 79 -4.67 0.41 10.69
CA ARG A 79 -4.88 1.62 9.87
C ARG A 79 -3.72 2.59 9.92
N PHE A 80 -3.14 2.78 11.10
CA PHE A 80 -2.07 3.73 11.39
C PHE A 80 -0.94 3.02 12.14
N PRO A 81 -0.17 2.16 11.47
CA PRO A 81 0.87 1.37 12.12
C PRO A 81 1.88 2.27 12.86
N PRO A 82 1.95 2.25 14.21
CA PRO A 82 3.04 2.89 14.94
C PRO A 82 4.37 2.20 14.60
N THR A 83 5.49 2.80 15.01
CA THR A 83 6.83 2.28 14.70
C THR A 83 6.98 0.81 15.09
N ASP A 84 6.52 0.43 16.28
CA ASP A 84 6.62 -0.95 16.77
C ASP A 84 5.83 -1.93 15.88
N THR A 85 4.62 -1.54 15.45
CA THR A 85 3.82 -2.31 14.48
C THR A 85 4.51 -2.41 13.12
N GLN A 86 5.12 -1.33 12.64
CA GLN A 86 5.87 -1.36 11.38
C GLN A 86 7.10 -2.28 11.48
N GLN A 87 7.74 -2.37 12.64
CA GLN A 87 8.84 -3.29 12.88
C GLN A 87 8.37 -4.75 12.82
N ILE A 88 7.23 -5.07 13.45
CA ILE A 88 6.62 -6.41 13.37
C ILE A 88 6.34 -6.77 11.90
N ILE A 89 5.76 -5.83 11.15
CA ILE A 89 5.52 -5.99 9.70
C ILE A 89 6.86 -6.27 8.99
N TRP A 90 7.87 -5.42 9.19
CA TRP A 90 9.17 -5.57 8.54
C TRP A 90 9.81 -6.94 8.80
N ASN A 91 9.89 -7.36 10.07
CA ASN A 91 10.54 -8.62 10.46
C ASN A 91 9.91 -9.85 9.77
N VAL A 92 8.61 -9.81 9.49
CA VAL A 92 7.92 -10.90 8.78
C VAL A 92 8.21 -10.88 7.28
N PHE A 93 8.40 -9.70 6.67
CA PHE A 93 8.48 -9.54 5.22
C PHE A 93 9.89 -9.29 4.67
N GLU A 94 10.89 -8.93 5.49
CA GLU A 94 12.23 -8.52 5.03
C GLU A 94 12.94 -9.57 4.16
N ASN A 95 12.64 -10.85 4.41
CA ASN A 95 13.23 -11.99 3.71
C ASN A 95 12.45 -12.40 2.45
N ILE A 96 11.32 -11.74 2.15
CA ILE A 96 10.52 -12.05 0.97
C ILE A 96 11.03 -11.25 -0.22
N PRO A 97 11.19 -11.86 -1.41
CA PRO A 97 11.65 -11.14 -2.60
C PRO A 97 10.81 -9.88 -2.88
N LYS A 98 11.49 -8.73 -3.06
CA LYS A 98 10.86 -7.41 -3.29
C LYS A 98 9.87 -7.38 -4.45
N GLN A 99 10.07 -8.25 -5.43
CA GLN A 99 9.17 -8.42 -6.59
C GLN A 99 7.76 -8.86 -6.15
N ASN A 100 7.67 -9.70 -5.10
CA ASN A 100 6.41 -10.16 -4.52
C ASN A 100 5.77 -9.07 -3.66
N MET A 101 6.57 -8.27 -2.95
CA MET A 101 6.08 -7.12 -2.17
C MET A 101 5.44 -6.03 -3.03
N GLY A 102 5.69 -6.04 -4.35
CA GLY A 102 5.02 -5.19 -5.33
C GLY A 102 3.85 -5.86 -6.07
N SER A 103 3.41 -7.07 -5.65
CA SER A 103 2.30 -7.82 -6.27
C SER A 103 1.01 -7.68 -5.46
N CYS A 104 -0.09 -7.42 -6.14
CA CYS A 104 -1.41 -7.25 -5.55
C CYS A 104 -1.93 -8.58 -5.01
N GLY A 105 -1.76 -9.66 -5.80
CA GLY A 105 -2.15 -11.01 -5.40
C GLY A 105 -1.40 -11.51 -4.16
N PHE A 106 -0.13 -11.13 -4.01
CA PHE A 106 0.64 -11.43 -2.80
C PHE A 106 -0.02 -10.86 -1.54
N TRP A 107 -0.34 -9.58 -1.56
CA TRP A 107 -0.96 -8.92 -0.41
C TRP A 107 -2.40 -9.42 -0.15
N GLY A 108 -3.14 -9.83 -1.18
CA GLY A 108 -4.43 -10.51 -1.01
C GLY A 108 -4.31 -11.82 -0.23
N ILE A 109 -3.34 -12.66 -0.58
CA ILE A 109 -3.08 -13.91 0.16
C ILE A 109 -2.66 -13.61 1.60
N VAL A 110 -1.78 -12.63 1.81
CA VAL A 110 -1.36 -12.20 3.15
C VAL A 110 -2.56 -11.81 3.98
N ILE A 111 -3.42 -10.92 3.49
CA ILE A 111 -4.60 -10.44 4.24
C ILE A 111 -5.52 -11.60 4.61
N ILE A 112 -5.75 -12.55 3.71
CA ILE A 112 -6.57 -13.72 4.00
C ILE A 112 -5.91 -14.59 5.09
N ASN A 113 -4.59 -14.79 5.04
CA ASN A 113 -3.87 -15.50 6.10
C ASN A 113 -3.97 -14.77 7.45
N LEU A 114 -3.84 -13.45 7.46
CA LEU A 114 -3.99 -12.65 8.68
C LEU A 114 -5.37 -12.77 9.31
N ILE A 115 -6.42 -12.87 8.49
CA ILE A 115 -7.78 -13.14 8.97
C ILE A 115 -7.91 -14.60 9.45
N LYS A 116 -7.39 -15.57 8.69
CA LYS A 116 -7.39 -17.00 9.05
C LYS A 116 -6.70 -17.26 10.38
N HIS A 117 -5.63 -16.53 10.69
CA HIS A 117 -4.82 -16.66 11.90
C HIS A 117 -5.15 -15.62 13.00
N ASP A 118 -6.29 -14.93 12.91
CA ASP A 118 -6.77 -13.97 13.92
C ASP A 118 -5.84 -12.77 14.20
N CYS A 119 -4.94 -12.46 13.27
CA CYS A 119 -4.07 -11.29 13.35
C CYS A 119 -4.86 -9.98 13.14
N ILE A 120 -5.88 -10.02 12.26
CA ILE A 120 -6.80 -8.90 12.00
C ILE A 120 -8.24 -9.43 11.85
N LYS A 121 -9.23 -8.54 11.90
CA LYS A 121 -10.63 -8.89 11.62
C LYS A 121 -11.05 -8.41 10.22
N PRO A 122 -12.03 -9.08 9.56
CA PRO A 122 -12.50 -8.67 8.24
C PRO A 122 -13.02 -7.24 8.17
N ASP A 123 -13.72 -6.78 9.22
CA ASP A 123 -14.31 -5.43 9.26
C ASP A 123 -13.25 -4.33 9.13
N TYR A 124 -12.01 -4.56 9.58
CA TYR A 124 -10.91 -3.59 9.49
C TYR A 124 -10.60 -3.20 8.05
N LEU A 125 -10.94 -4.05 7.07
CA LEU A 125 -10.75 -3.79 5.65
C LEU A 125 -11.62 -2.62 5.15
N ALA A 126 -12.72 -2.31 5.83
CA ALA A 126 -13.65 -1.23 5.47
C ALA A 126 -13.32 0.13 6.10
N SER A 127 -12.32 0.19 6.99
CA SER A 127 -11.99 1.40 7.74
C SER A 127 -11.42 2.51 6.86
N ASN A 128 -11.78 3.76 7.12
CA ASN A 128 -11.30 4.90 6.32
C ASN A 128 -10.12 5.62 7.00
N MET A 129 -9.02 5.90 6.27
CA MET A 129 -7.87 6.62 6.83
C MET A 129 -8.17 8.06 7.25
N ASN A 130 -9.18 8.71 6.67
CA ASN A 130 -9.40 10.14 6.87
C ASN A 130 -10.31 10.48 8.06
N GLY A 131 -10.94 9.49 8.69
CA GLY A 131 -11.89 9.71 9.79
C GLY A 131 -11.53 8.94 11.05
N VAL A 132 -11.20 9.64 12.13
CA VAL A 132 -10.88 9.02 13.44
C VAL A 132 -12.03 8.13 13.93
N ASN A 133 -13.28 8.51 13.65
CA ASN A 133 -14.48 7.76 14.02
C ASN A 133 -15.01 6.83 12.92
N GLU A 134 -14.33 6.73 11.79
CA GLU A 134 -14.77 5.93 10.64
C GLU A 134 -14.19 4.51 10.71
N THR A 135 -14.60 3.79 11.75
CA THR A 135 -14.19 2.39 11.95
C THR A 135 -14.75 1.48 10.88
N GLY A 136 -14.16 0.29 10.74
CA GLY A 136 -14.59 -0.72 9.79
C GLY A 136 -16.07 -1.06 9.90
N VAL A 137 -16.51 -1.34 11.14
CA VAL A 137 -17.91 -1.58 11.49
C VAL A 137 -18.80 -0.41 11.09
N TYR A 138 -18.42 0.82 11.46
CA TYR A 138 -19.21 2.01 11.13
C TYR A 138 -19.37 2.18 9.62
N MET A 139 -18.30 2.00 8.84
CA MET A 139 -18.34 2.13 7.39
C MET A 139 -19.20 1.05 6.74
N LEU A 140 -19.14 -0.19 7.24
CA LEU A 140 -19.99 -1.29 6.79
C LEU A 140 -21.46 -1.02 7.10
N ASP A 141 -21.77 -0.66 8.34
CA ASP A 141 -23.15 -0.39 8.77
C ASP A 141 -23.73 0.83 8.02
N SER A 142 -22.91 1.86 7.77
CA SER A 142 -23.30 3.03 6.96
C SER A 142 -23.63 2.66 5.51
N ALA A 143 -22.85 1.76 4.90
CA ALA A 143 -23.08 1.31 3.53
C ALA A 143 -24.27 0.35 3.43
N LEU A 144 -24.39 -0.62 4.34
CA LEU A 144 -25.44 -1.64 4.35
C LEU A 144 -26.83 -1.08 4.63
N ASN A 145 -26.92 0.00 5.42
CA ASN A 145 -28.19 0.68 5.70
C ASN A 145 -28.50 1.82 4.72
N SER A 146 -27.69 2.01 3.68
CA SER A 146 -27.83 3.08 2.71
C SER A 146 -28.61 2.64 1.48
N ASN A 147 -29.53 3.49 1.00
CA ASN A 147 -30.16 3.34 -0.31
C ASN A 147 -29.31 3.95 -1.46
N ASP A 148 -28.21 4.62 -1.12
CA ASP A 148 -27.27 5.18 -2.08
C ASP A 148 -26.26 4.10 -2.52
N GLY A 149 -26.47 3.59 -3.75
CA GLY A 149 -25.59 2.59 -4.37
C GLY A 149 -24.14 3.04 -4.53
N LYS A 150 -23.89 4.36 -4.58
CA LYS A 150 -22.51 4.89 -4.61
C LYS A 150 -21.79 4.66 -3.29
N LYS A 151 -22.47 4.83 -2.15
CA LYS A 151 -21.89 4.54 -0.83
C LYS A 151 -21.53 3.06 -0.68
N ILE A 152 -22.38 2.17 -1.20
CA ILE A 152 -22.13 0.73 -1.24
C ILE A 152 -20.89 0.43 -2.08
N ASP A 153 -20.84 0.94 -3.32
CA ASP A 153 -19.69 0.77 -4.22
C ASP A 153 -18.39 1.32 -3.61
N ASP A 154 -18.42 2.52 -3.02
CA ASP A 154 -17.25 3.12 -2.37
C ASP A 154 -16.73 2.27 -1.20
N CYS A 155 -17.62 1.66 -0.41
CA CYS A 155 -17.25 0.74 0.66
C CYS A 155 -16.67 -0.57 0.12
N VAL A 156 -17.28 -1.17 -0.91
CA VAL A 156 -16.76 -2.36 -1.59
C VAL A 156 -15.36 -2.11 -2.13
N ARG A 157 -15.18 -0.99 -2.86
CA ARG A 157 -13.87 -0.59 -3.41
C ARG A 157 -12.83 -0.38 -2.32
N ARG A 158 -13.23 -0.01 -1.10
CA ARG A 158 -12.31 0.14 0.02
C ARG A 158 -11.88 -1.22 0.56
N VAL A 159 -12.83 -2.12 0.85
CA VAL A 159 -12.53 -3.49 1.29
C VAL A 159 -11.62 -4.19 0.27
N LEU A 160 -11.96 -4.12 -1.01
CA LEU A 160 -11.16 -4.67 -2.09
C LEU A 160 -9.74 -4.08 -2.13
N ARG A 161 -9.60 -2.75 -1.92
CA ARG A 161 -8.28 -2.13 -1.85
C ARG A 161 -7.46 -2.59 -0.65
N SER A 162 -8.09 -2.71 0.51
CA SER A 162 -7.49 -3.24 1.74
C SER A 162 -7.13 -4.72 1.63
N MET A 163 -7.68 -5.46 0.67
CA MET A 163 -7.26 -6.82 0.33
C MET A 163 -6.17 -6.85 -0.76
N GLY A 164 -5.62 -5.70 -1.19
CA GLY A 164 -4.69 -5.68 -2.32
C GLY A 164 -5.33 -6.07 -3.65
N CYS A 165 -6.67 -5.98 -3.78
CA CYS A 165 -7.45 -6.42 -4.94
C CYS A 165 -8.09 -5.22 -5.66
N PRO A 166 -7.31 -4.32 -6.27
CA PRO A 166 -7.87 -3.12 -6.88
C PRO A 166 -8.91 -3.48 -7.97
N PRO A 167 -10.02 -2.73 -8.06
CA PRO A 167 -10.82 -2.64 -9.27
C PRO A 167 -9.92 -2.33 -10.48
N ALA A 168 -10.28 -2.83 -11.66
CA ALA A 168 -9.50 -2.68 -12.89
C ALA A 168 -9.03 -1.22 -13.10
N GLY A 169 -7.71 -1.00 -13.24
CA GLY A 169 -7.13 0.28 -13.67
C GLY A 169 -6.08 0.93 -12.75
N ARG A 170 -6.00 0.60 -11.45
CA ARG A 170 -4.99 1.20 -10.54
C ARG A 170 -3.62 0.52 -10.55
N GLY A 171 -3.54 -0.74 -10.98
CA GLY A 171 -2.29 -1.52 -11.05
C GLY A 171 -1.56 -1.63 -9.70
N LYS A 172 -0.24 -1.84 -9.75
CA LYS A 172 0.62 -2.05 -8.55
C LYS A 172 0.69 -0.85 -7.59
N ARG A 173 0.30 0.36 -8.04
CA ARG A 173 0.38 1.61 -7.25
C ARG A 173 -0.41 1.54 -5.95
N ILE A 174 -1.48 0.75 -5.91
CA ILE A 174 -2.31 0.58 -4.73
C ILE A 174 -1.49 0.12 -3.51
N ILE A 175 -0.52 -0.77 -3.71
CA ILE A 175 0.29 -1.35 -2.65
C ILE A 175 1.12 -0.28 -1.94
N PHE A 176 1.55 0.72 -2.70
CA PHE A 176 2.41 1.78 -2.20
C PHE A 176 1.62 2.91 -1.55
N ASN A 177 0.36 3.12 -1.94
CA ASN A 177 -0.37 4.35 -1.57
C ASN A 177 -1.63 4.11 -0.75
N ASP A 178 -2.38 3.05 -1.07
CA ASP A 178 -3.75 2.83 -0.60
C ASP A 178 -3.85 1.65 0.38
N PHE A 179 -2.92 0.69 0.32
CA PHE A 179 -2.94 -0.54 1.12
C PHE A 179 -2.03 -0.44 2.35
N TYR A 180 -2.60 -0.58 3.56
CA TYR A 180 -1.93 -0.22 4.81
C TYR A 180 -0.64 -0.99 5.09
N LEU A 181 -0.66 -2.32 4.99
CA LEU A 181 0.53 -3.14 5.26
C LEU A 181 1.62 -2.92 4.21
N GLY A 182 1.23 -2.76 2.94
CA GLY A 182 2.18 -2.47 1.85
C GLY A 182 2.84 -1.12 2.03
N LYS A 183 2.06 -0.10 2.41
CA LYS A 183 2.55 1.24 2.73
C LYS A 183 3.55 1.22 3.87
N ALA A 184 3.22 0.54 4.98
CA ALA A 184 4.11 0.36 6.12
C ALA A 184 5.41 -0.34 5.74
N TYR A 185 5.33 -1.46 5.01
CA TYR A 185 6.49 -2.20 4.53
C TYR A 185 7.38 -1.33 3.64
N TRP A 186 6.82 -0.65 2.64
CA TRP A 186 7.59 0.14 1.70
C TRP A 186 8.21 1.38 2.36
N ARG A 187 7.48 2.03 3.27
CA ARG A 187 8.02 3.12 4.10
C ARG A 187 9.24 2.65 4.89
N TRP A 188 9.16 1.49 5.57
CA TRP A 188 10.28 0.92 6.30
C TRP A 188 11.46 0.57 5.39
N ASN A 189 11.20 -0.14 4.28
CA ASN A 189 12.24 -0.49 3.29
C ASN A 189 12.98 0.75 2.78
N TRP A 190 12.26 1.85 2.52
CA TRP A 190 12.87 3.09 2.07
C TRP A 190 13.66 3.77 3.18
N ALA A 191 13.12 3.82 4.40
CA ALA A 191 13.84 4.40 5.53
C ALA A 191 15.15 3.63 5.83
N ASP A 192 15.10 2.30 5.82
CA ASP A 192 16.27 1.44 6.03
C ASP A 192 17.32 1.67 4.93
N LYS A 193 16.91 1.61 3.66
CA LYS A 193 17.80 1.88 2.54
C LYS A 193 18.46 3.26 2.64
N MET A 194 17.69 4.29 2.99
CA MET A 194 18.22 5.64 3.12
C MET A 194 19.19 5.76 4.30
N SER A 195 18.89 5.15 5.44
CA SER A 195 19.75 5.21 6.63
C SER A 195 21.13 4.59 6.38
N ASN A 196 21.21 3.61 5.48
CA ASN A 196 22.46 2.98 5.06
C ASN A 196 23.25 3.82 4.04
N GLU A 197 22.62 4.81 3.41
CA GLU A 197 23.23 5.65 2.36
C GLU A 197 23.63 7.06 2.86
N ILE A 198 23.03 7.55 3.96
CA ILE A 198 23.30 8.90 4.51
C ILE A 198 23.52 8.87 6.02
N ASN A 199 24.24 9.87 6.55
CA ASN A 199 24.53 10.01 7.98
C ASN A 199 23.32 10.55 8.78
N LEU A 200 22.19 9.87 8.68
CA LEU A 200 20.99 10.07 9.50
C LEU A 200 20.59 8.74 10.12
N SER A 201 20.10 8.77 11.36
CA SER A 201 19.55 7.58 12.00
C SER A 201 18.29 7.11 11.26
N PHE A 202 18.03 5.81 11.34
CA PHE A 202 16.81 5.19 10.82
C PHE A 202 15.55 5.87 11.40
N GLU A 203 15.57 6.17 12.70
CA GLU A 203 14.48 6.82 13.42
C GLU A 203 14.22 8.25 12.91
N ASP A 204 15.28 9.00 12.59
CA ASP A 204 15.14 10.34 12.04
C ASP A 204 14.57 10.30 10.63
N ILE A 205 14.97 9.32 9.82
CA ILE A 205 14.39 9.13 8.48
C ILE A 205 12.92 8.72 8.57
N LEU A 206 12.54 7.82 9.48
CA LEU A 206 11.13 7.46 9.68
C LEU A 206 10.28 8.66 10.11
N LYS A 207 10.81 9.57 10.94
CA LYS A 207 10.12 10.82 11.32
C LYS A 207 9.94 11.76 10.14
N ILE A 208 10.91 11.83 9.22
CA ILE A 208 10.86 12.66 8.03
C ILE A 208 9.90 12.05 7.01
N PHE A 209 9.94 10.74 6.82
CA PHE A 209 8.99 9.97 6.04
C PHE A 209 7.70 9.72 6.81
N ASP A 210 7.06 10.76 7.35
CA ASP A 210 5.72 10.61 7.89
C ASP A 210 4.70 10.21 6.79
N GLU A 211 3.47 9.88 7.20
CA GLU A 211 2.44 9.37 6.32
C GLU A 211 2.18 10.28 5.09
N THR A 212 2.24 11.60 5.30
CA THR A 212 2.01 12.61 4.26
C THR A 212 3.21 12.68 3.31
N SER A 213 4.40 12.75 3.89
CA SER A 213 5.68 12.84 3.20
C SER A 213 5.96 11.62 2.33
N TYR A 214 5.72 10.42 2.88
CA TYR A 214 5.83 9.17 2.15
C TYR A 214 4.82 9.10 1.00
N THR A 215 3.56 9.53 1.20
CA THR A 215 2.56 9.54 0.12
C THR A 215 3.01 10.41 -1.05
N ILE A 216 3.53 11.62 -0.77
CA ILE A 216 4.07 12.49 -1.82
C ILE A 216 5.22 11.81 -2.55
N PHE A 217 6.16 11.22 -1.80
CA PHE A 217 7.30 10.50 -2.36
C PHE A 217 6.88 9.34 -3.27
N SER A 218 5.99 8.47 -2.80
CA SER A 218 5.56 7.29 -3.56
C SER A 218 4.81 7.68 -4.84
N GLU A 219 3.96 8.70 -4.79
CA GLU A 219 3.26 9.22 -5.98
C GLU A 219 4.22 9.69 -7.07
N LYS A 220 5.31 10.34 -6.68
CA LYS A 220 6.33 10.82 -7.62
C LYS A 220 7.15 9.69 -8.21
N MET A 221 7.56 8.74 -7.39
CA MET A 221 8.27 7.53 -7.82
C MET A 221 7.46 6.73 -8.85
N HIS A 222 6.13 6.81 -8.79
CA HIS A 222 5.23 6.12 -9.72
C HIS A 222 4.65 7.02 -10.82
N SER A 223 5.06 8.29 -10.91
CA SER A 223 4.72 9.12 -12.04
C SER A 223 5.40 8.58 -13.32
N LYS A 224 4.79 8.75 -14.49
CA LYS A 224 5.34 8.31 -15.80
C LYS A 224 6.65 9.03 -16.20
N GLN A 225 7.29 9.73 -15.27
CA GLN A 225 8.59 10.36 -15.48
C GLN A 225 9.66 9.26 -15.54
N SER A 226 10.70 9.47 -16.35
CA SER A 226 11.70 8.46 -16.70
C SER A 226 12.35 7.80 -15.47
N TYR A 227 12.89 6.59 -15.63
CA TYR A 227 13.70 5.90 -14.61
C TYR A 227 14.78 6.81 -13.99
N ILE A 228 15.34 7.71 -14.79
CA ILE A 228 16.30 8.76 -14.38
C ILE A 228 15.67 9.73 -13.37
N ALA A 229 14.42 10.16 -13.57
CA ALA A 229 13.72 11.02 -12.62
C ALA A 229 13.46 10.33 -11.27
N GLN A 230 13.25 9.01 -11.26
CA GLN A 230 13.07 8.23 -10.02
C GLN A 230 14.38 8.07 -9.25
N VAL A 231 15.48 7.73 -9.94
CA VAL A 231 16.83 7.65 -9.36
C VAL A 231 17.30 9.02 -8.84
N ASN A 232 17.03 10.09 -9.58
CA ASN A 232 17.35 11.46 -9.16
C ASN A 232 16.44 11.97 -8.04
N THR A 233 15.19 11.50 -7.94
CA THR A 233 14.31 11.84 -6.79
C THR A 233 14.83 11.19 -5.52
N LEU A 234 15.26 9.93 -5.57
CA LEU A 234 15.86 9.22 -4.43
C LEU A 234 17.21 9.84 -4.04
N GLY A 235 18.14 9.98 -4.99
CA GLY A 235 19.46 10.61 -4.76
C GLY A 235 19.33 12.07 -4.34
N GLY A 236 18.35 12.78 -4.91
CA GLY A 236 17.97 14.14 -4.56
C GLY A 236 17.50 14.28 -3.11
N LEU A 237 16.56 13.44 -2.70
CA LEU A 237 16.08 13.38 -1.32
C LEU A 237 17.22 13.05 -0.34
N LEU A 238 18.04 12.05 -0.66
CA LEU A 238 19.17 11.63 0.17
C LEU A 238 20.18 12.76 0.40
N LEU A 239 20.58 13.46 -0.66
CA LEU A 239 21.49 14.61 -0.58
C LEU A 239 20.87 15.78 0.20
N PHE A 240 19.56 16.00 0.05
CA PHE A 240 18.86 17.08 0.74
C PHE A 240 18.64 16.77 2.23
N LEU A 241 18.32 15.53 2.58
CA LEU A 241 18.19 15.04 3.95
C LEU A 241 19.53 15.07 4.71
N LYS A 242 20.63 14.76 4.02
CA LYS A 242 22.00 14.83 4.58
C LYS A 242 22.43 16.25 4.96
N LYS A 243 21.91 17.28 4.29
CA LYS A 243 22.35 18.67 4.45
C LYS A 243 21.38 19.56 5.25
N ASN A 244 20.11 19.19 5.40
CA ASN A 244 19.09 20.08 5.96
C ASN A 244 18.05 19.33 6.82
N ASN A 245 17.52 19.97 7.87
CA ASN A 245 16.38 19.46 8.64
C ASN A 245 15.07 19.76 7.88
N LEU A 246 14.43 18.73 7.31
CA LEU A 246 13.34 18.88 6.31
C LEU A 246 11.92 18.76 6.83
N LYS A 247 11.73 18.80 8.15
CA LYS A 247 10.39 18.76 8.75
C LYS A 247 9.50 19.86 8.15
N GLY A 248 8.43 19.46 7.45
CA GLY A 248 7.47 20.36 6.81
C GLY A 248 7.87 20.98 5.47
N LYS A 249 9.09 20.71 4.94
CA LYS A 249 9.57 21.26 3.66
C LYS A 249 9.68 20.22 2.54
N LEU A 250 9.42 18.96 2.85
CA LEU A 250 9.67 17.84 1.94
C LEU A 250 8.95 17.97 0.60
N LYS A 251 7.67 18.38 0.59
CA LYS A 251 6.92 18.58 -0.66
C LYS A 251 7.64 19.52 -1.64
N LYS A 252 8.08 20.69 -1.16
CA LYS A 252 8.78 21.69 -1.97
C LYS A 252 10.10 21.15 -2.51
N VAL A 253 10.84 20.42 -1.68
CA VAL A 253 12.11 19.78 -2.07
C VAL A 253 11.88 18.73 -3.16
N ILE A 254 10.89 17.84 -2.97
CA ILE A 254 10.54 16.84 -3.99
C ILE A 254 10.03 17.55 -5.26
N ASP A 255 9.23 18.61 -5.16
CA ASP A 255 8.76 19.42 -6.31
C ASP A 255 9.91 20.02 -7.11
N THR A 256 10.88 20.62 -6.43
CA THR A 256 12.08 21.19 -7.04
C THR A 256 12.95 20.12 -7.70
N ILE A 257 13.24 19.01 -7.01
CA ILE A 257 14.06 17.91 -7.55
C ILE A 257 13.38 17.29 -8.77
N SER A 258 12.09 16.99 -8.70
CA SER A 258 11.36 16.40 -9.83
C SER A 258 11.31 17.36 -11.02
N TYR A 259 11.02 18.64 -10.81
CA TYR A 259 11.02 19.65 -11.88
C TYR A 259 12.37 19.71 -12.61
N LEU A 260 13.47 19.77 -11.85
CA LEU A 260 14.82 19.86 -12.40
C LEU A 260 15.26 18.54 -13.07
N SER A 261 14.84 17.39 -12.52
CA SER A 261 15.10 16.07 -13.09
C SER A 261 14.37 15.82 -14.41
N ILE A 262 13.15 16.34 -14.58
CA ILE A 262 12.38 16.23 -15.84
C ILE A 262 13.03 17.08 -16.94
N TRP A 263 13.37 18.34 -16.63
CA TRP A 263 14.02 19.25 -17.58
C TRP A 263 15.37 18.73 -18.03
N LYS A 264 16.12 18.07 -17.13
CA LYS A 264 17.46 17.56 -17.43
C LYS A 264 17.50 16.10 -17.87
N ALA A 265 16.44 15.30 -17.73
CA ALA A 265 16.36 14.01 -18.43
C ALA A 265 16.30 14.17 -19.97
N ILE A 266 16.00 15.38 -20.46
CA ILE A 266 16.10 15.76 -21.87
C ILE A 266 17.58 15.95 -22.28
N GLU A 267 18.47 16.25 -21.34
CA GLU A 267 19.93 16.34 -21.52
C GLU A 267 20.61 15.16 -20.81
N ILE A 268 20.94 14.09 -21.52
CA ILE A 268 21.55 12.88 -20.92
C ILE A 268 22.82 13.26 -20.11
N GLN A 269 22.71 13.33 -18.78
CA GLN A 269 23.83 13.59 -17.87
C GLN A 269 24.22 12.33 -17.08
N SER A 270 25.51 12.19 -16.75
CA SER A 270 26.05 11.07 -15.96
C SER A 270 25.63 11.17 -14.47
N PRO A 271 25.64 10.06 -13.71
CA PRO A 271 25.29 10.05 -12.29
C PRO A 271 26.08 11.07 -11.44
N GLU A 272 27.36 11.27 -11.73
CA GLU A 272 28.23 12.20 -10.99
C GLU A 272 27.84 13.66 -11.22
N LYS A 273 27.41 14.01 -12.44
CA LYS A 273 26.92 15.36 -12.75
C LYS A 273 25.58 15.64 -12.07
N ASN A 274 24.68 14.65 -12.04
CA ASN A 274 23.43 14.78 -11.30
C ASN A 274 23.67 15.00 -9.80
N GLN A 275 24.62 14.27 -9.20
CA GLN A 275 24.97 14.45 -7.78
C GLN A 275 25.49 15.87 -7.49
N HIS A 276 26.42 16.38 -8.30
CA HIS A 276 26.96 17.73 -8.13
C HIS A 276 25.87 18.82 -8.26
N GLU A 277 24.95 18.67 -9.22
CA GLU A 277 23.90 19.65 -9.42
C GLU A 277 22.84 19.62 -8.31
N ILE A 278 22.47 18.43 -7.81
CA ILE A 278 21.62 18.29 -6.63
C ILE A 278 22.27 19.00 -5.44
N GLU A 279 23.59 18.88 -5.27
CA GLU A 279 24.32 19.60 -4.22
C GLU A 279 24.26 21.12 -4.39
N VAL A 280 24.33 21.64 -5.61
CA VAL A 280 24.19 23.08 -5.91
C VAL A 280 22.77 23.57 -5.60
N ILE A 281 21.74 22.80 -5.96
CA ILE A 281 20.34 23.16 -5.65
C ILE A 281 20.11 23.16 -4.14
N ALA A 282 20.65 22.17 -3.43
CA ALA A 282 20.54 22.06 -1.98
C ALA A 282 21.25 23.21 -1.24
N ASN A 283 22.30 23.77 -1.81
CA ASN A 283 23.04 24.90 -1.23
C ASN A 283 22.35 26.27 -1.45
N ASN A 284 21.36 26.37 -2.35
CA ASN A 284 20.73 27.63 -2.76
C ASN A 284 19.26 27.77 -2.30
N LEU A 285 18.80 26.91 -1.40
CA LEU A 285 17.45 26.90 -0.78
C LEU A 285 17.54 27.09 0.73
#